data_AF-A0A7C5J2P9-F1
#
_entry.id   AF-A0A7C5J2P9-F1
#
_cell.length_a   1.000
_cell.length_b   1.000
_cell.length_c   1.000
_cell.angle_alpha   90.00
_cell.angle_beta   90.00
_cell.angle_gamma   90.00
#
_symmetry.space_group_name_H-M   'P 1'
#
loop_
_entity.id
_entity.type
_entity.pdbx_description
1 polymer ?
#
loop_
_entity_poly.entity_id
_entity_poly.type
_entity_poly.pdbx_seq_one_letter_code
_entity_poly.pdbx_strand_id
1 'polypeptide(L)'
;MKLSHIAALSLATLSLVACVGEEEPVEGAEVQNVTQKDGGQVELYRSQADGEFRYRVKAKNGEVILTGEGYEAKDGVLGVIESIRENGGEEEGYELRPASSNPDGRYDGDWYFNLVAANGEVLGTSEIYSSKGSAQTGMETVAGYVRGGLKLDDWTDQCGFEIFEGADGQMWFRLRASNGEKLLRGEGYVTEAGAKEGIDDIVTWGYYDEYYELNQSQDEQWYFNVKAPNQEVLGTSETYEAVDSAEHAMGLVQDIIGEYQWCFTDEL
;
A
#
# COMPACT_ATOMS: atom_id res chain seq x y z
N MET A 1 42.19 -72.85 -11.81
CA MET A 1 42.91 -72.49 -13.05
C MET A 1 41.87 -71.92 -14.00
N LYS A 2 41.71 -70.58 -14.04
CA LYS A 2 42.41 -69.56 -14.85
C LYS A 2 41.87 -69.44 -16.29
N LEU A 3 41.82 -68.19 -16.74
CA LEU A 3 41.47 -67.60 -18.05
C LEU A 3 40.00 -67.12 -18.12
N SER A 4 39.63 -65.83 -18.02
CA SER A 4 40.24 -64.51 -18.35
C SER A 4 40.19 -64.10 -19.83
N HIS A 5 39.76 -62.84 -20.05
CA HIS A 5 39.86 -61.96 -21.24
C HIS A 5 38.77 -62.16 -22.32
N ILE A 6 37.85 -61.20 -22.53
CA ILE A 6 37.94 -59.85 -23.17
C ILE A 6 37.87 -59.91 -24.70
N ALA A 7 37.06 -58.96 -25.23
CA ALA A 7 36.90 -58.48 -26.61
C ALA A 7 35.93 -59.25 -27.51
N ALA A 8 35.26 -58.66 -28.49
CA ALA A 8 34.67 -57.34 -28.74
C ALA A 8 34.12 -57.43 -30.18
N LEU A 9 33.16 -56.56 -30.48
CA LEU A 9 32.86 -56.02 -31.81
C LEU A 9 32.03 -56.84 -32.82
N SER A 10 30.93 -56.19 -33.21
CA SER A 10 30.41 -56.07 -34.57
C SER A 10 29.55 -57.22 -35.11
N LEU A 11 28.25 -56.97 -35.28
CA LEU A 11 27.71 -56.53 -36.57
C LEU A 11 26.24 -56.11 -36.37
N ALA A 12 25.89 -54.91 -36.80
CA ALA A 12 24.50 -54.53 -36.98
C ALA A 12 23.98 -55.20 -38.27
N THR A 13 22.85 -55.91 -38.17
CA THR A 13 21.94 -56.07 -39.30
C THR A 13 20.55 -55.62 -38.87
N LEU A 14 20.16 -54.51 -39.49
CA LEU A 14 18.84 -53.91 -39.52
C LEU A 14 17.80 -54.95 -39.94
N SER A 15 16.79 -55.21 -39.10
CA SER A 15 15.50 -55.71 -39.58
C SER A 15 14.41 -54.78 -39.05
N LEU A 16 13.64 -54.28 -40.00
CA LEU A 16 12.62 -53.26 -39.86
C LEU A 16 11.26 -53.91 -39.50
N VAL A 17 10.51 -53.23 -38.63
CA VAL A 17 9.04 -53.24 -38.44
C VAL A 17 8.39 -54.44 -37.73
N ALA A 18 7.89 -54.21 -36.51
CA ALA A 18 6.46 -53.89 -36.29
C ALA A 18 6.09 -53.74 -34.79
N CYS A 19 5.74 -52.50 -34.42
CA CYS A 19 4.72 -52.06 -33.47
C CYS A 19 4.52 -52.79 -32.12
N VAL A 20 5.12 -52.27 -31.06
CA VAL A 20 4.45 -52.00 -29.78
C VAL A 20 4.99 -50.64 -29.31
N GLY A 21 4.11 -49.65 -29.14
CA GLY A 21 4.48 -48.36 -28.57
C GLY A 21 4.74 -48.52 -27.08
N GLU A 22 6.00 -48.43 -26.68
CA GLU A 22 6.40 -48.15 -25.31
C GLU A 22 6.15 -46.65 -25.06
N GLU A 23 5.40 -46.34 -24.00
CA GLU A 23 5.25 -44.97 -23.53
C GLU A 23 6.63 -44.46 -23.06
N GLU A 24 7.18 -43.53 -23.82
CA GLU A 24 8.34 -42.73 -23.43
C GLU A 24 8.05 -41.99 -22.10
N PRO A 25 9.07 -41.79 -21.24
CA PRO A 25 8.90 -40.96 -20.06
C PRO A 25 8.68 -39.52 -20.51
N VAL A 26 7.53 -38.94 -20.17
CA VAL A 26 7.30 -37.50 -20.33
C VAL A 26 8.20 -36.73 -19.39
N GLU A 27 9.36 -36.34 -19.93
CA GLU A 27 10.16 -35.22 -19.49
C GLU A 27 9.34 -33.93 -19.70
N GLY A 28 9.22 -33.10 -18.65
CA GLY A 28 8.65 -31.76 -18.74
C GLY A 28 7.27 -31.57 -18.10
N ALA A 29 7.20 -31.54 -16.77
CA ALA A 29 6.29 -30.61 -16.11
C ALA A 29 7.11 -29.35 -15.81
N GLU A 30 7.06 -28.38 -16.71
CA GLU A 30 7.44 -27.01 -16.37
C GLU A 30 6.55 -26.58 -15.20
N VAL A 31 7.14 -26.42 -14.02
CA VAL A 31 6.53 -25.63 -12.96
C VAL A 31 6.33 -24.26 -13.58
N GLN A 32 5.08 -23.90 -13.89
CA GLN A 32 4.80 -22.57 -14.40
C GLN A 32 5.26 -21.60 -13.32
N ASN A 33 6.37 -20.92 -13.58
CA ASN A 33 6.80 -19.78 -12.81
C ASN A 33 5.66 -18.77 -12.92
N VAL A 34 4.75 -18.78 -11.94
CA VAL A 34 3.81 -17.69 -11.71
C VAL A 34 4.70 -16.46 -11.69
N THR A 35 4.59 -15.64 -12.73
CA THR A 35 5.46 -14.48 -12.89
C THR A 35 5.22 -13.62 -11.66
N GLN A 36 6.15 -13.62 -10.71
CA GLN A 36 6.04 -12.84 -9.49
C GLN A 36 5.90 -11.39 -9.92
N LYS A 37 4.67 -10.86 -9.84
CA LYS A 37 4.42 -9.44 -10.13
C LYS A 37 5.11 -8.67 -9.02
N ASP A 38 5.84 -7.59 -9.31
CA ASP A 38 6.24 -6.70 -8.21
C ASP A 38 4.96 -6.14 -7.57
N GLY A 39 5.00 -5.92 -6.26
CA GLY A 39 3.81 -5.64 -5.46
C GLY A 39 2.96 -4.47 -5.92
N GLY A 40 1.67 -4.58 -5.63
CA GLY A 40 0.70 -3.50 -5.83
C GLY A 40 0.85 -2.37 -4.82
N GLN A 41 0.09 -1.30 -5.03
CA GLN A 41 -0.03 -0.18 -4.09
C GLN A 41 -1.34 -0.28 -3.32
N VAL A 42 -1.35 0.14 -2.06
CA VAL A 42 -2.55 0.29 -1.25
C VAL A 42 -2.71 1.77 -0.98
N GLU A 43 -3.78 2.37 -1.48
CA GLU A 43 -4.13 3.74 -1.13
C GLU A 43 -5.11 3.70 0.03
N LEU A 44 -4.72 4.26 1.17
CA LEU A 44 -5.60 4.54 2.30
C LEU A 44 -6.10 5.98 2.21
N TYR A 45 -7.41 6.20 2.39
CA TYR A 45 -8.03 7.51 2.30
C TYR A 45 -9.25 7.60 3.24
N ARG A 46 -9.63 8.82 3.64
CA ARG A 46 -10.91 9.06 4.29
C ARG A 46 -11.94 9.52 3.28
N SER A 47 -13.10 8.88 3.33
CA SER A 47 -14.21 9.24 2.47
C SER A 47 -14.83 10.55 2.94
N GLN A 48 -14.90 11.52 2.03
CA GLN A 48 -15.55 12.81 2.28
C GLN A 48 -17.08 12.71 2.40
N ALA A 49 -17.67 11.58 1.97
CA ALA A 49 -19.11 11.39 1.97
C ALA A 49 -19.67 11.04 3.36
N ASP A 50 -18.90 10.28 4.15
CA ASP A 50 -19.32 9.68 5.41
C ASP A 50 -18.26 9.74 6.52
N GLY A 51 -17.04 10.17 6.21
CA GLY A 51 -15.95 10.27 7.18
C GLY A 51 -15.32 8.92 7.53
N GLU A 52 -15.63 7.84 6.83
CA GLU A 52 -15.04 6.53 7.08
C GLU A 52 -13.66 6.40 6.42
N PHE A 53 -12.75 5.72 7.09
CA PHE A 53 -11.48 5.29 6.53
C PHE A 53 -11.69 4.12 5.57
N ARG A 54 -11.13 4.22 4.38
CA ARG A 54 -11.23 3.23 3.32
C ARG A 54 -9.88 3.00 2.70
N TYR A 55 -9.76 1.88 2.01
CA TYR A 55 -8.57 1.59 1.25
C TYR A 55 -8.92 1.00 -0.12
N ARG A 56 -7.98 1.08 -1.05
CA ARG A 56 -8.05 0.38 -2.32
C ARG A 56 -6.70 -0.16 -2.73
N VAL A 57 -6.67 -1.39 -3.22
CA VAL A 57 -5.48 -2.00 -3.81
C VAL A 57 -5.44 -1.62 -5.28
N LYS A 58 -4.29 -1.12 -5.72
CA LYS A 58 -4.00 -0.75 -7.09
C LYS A 58 -2.93 -1.63 -7.69
N ALA A 59 -3.15 -2.01 -8.94
CA ALA A 59 -2.11 -2.51 -9.82
C ALA A 59 -1.09 -1.39 -10.14
N LYS A 60 0.06 -1.76 -10.69
CA LYS A 60 1.14 -0.81 -11.05
C LYS A 60 0.73 0.29 -12.03
N ASN A 61 -0.23 0.01 -12.89
CA ASN A 61 -0.79 0.97 -13.85
C ASN A 61 -1.77 1.95 -13.18
N GLY A 62 -1.97 1.87 -11.86
CA GLY A 62 -2.91 2.68 -11.08
C GLY A 62 -4.35 2.16 -11.08
N GLU A 63 -4.63 1.06 -11.78
CA GLU A 63 -5.96 0.44 -11.84
C GLU A 63 -6.33 -0.14 -10.48
N VAL A 64 -7.53 0.18 -10.00
CA VAL A 64 -8.06 -0.37 -8.75
C VAL A 64 -8.49 -1.81 -8.99
N ILE A 65 -7.94 -2.74 -8.23
CA ILE A 65 -8.18 -4.19 -8.36
C ILE A 65 -8.91 -4.78 -7.17
N LEU A 66 -8.96 -4.07 -6.04
CA LEU A 66 -9.70 -4.45 -4.84
C LEU A 66 -10.07 -3.18 -4.07
N THR A 67 -11.30 -3.11 -3.55
CA THR A 67 -11.78 -1.99 -2.73
C THR A 67 -12.20 -2.50 -1.36
N GLY A 68 -11.75 -1.81 -0.31
CA GLY A 68 -12.13 -2.09 1.07
C GLY A 68 -13.47 -1.52 1.48
N GLU A 69 -14.02 -2.06 2.58
CA GLU A 69 -15.13 -1.43 3.28
C GLU A 69 -14.68 -0.16 4.03
N GLY A 70 -15.65 0.58 4.57
CA GLY A 70 -15.38 1.74 5.42
C GLY A 70 -15.23 1.35 6.89
N TYR A 71 -14.31 2.02 7.57
CA TYR A 71 -14.00 1.83 8.98
C TYR A 71 -14.12 3.17 9.71
N GLU A 72 -14.68 3.18 10.92
CA GLU A 72 -14.79 4.39 11.73
C GLU A 72 -13.43 4.86 12.27
N ALA A 73 -12.51 3.91 12.50
CA ALA A 73 -11.17 4.16 13.05
C ALA A 73 -10.05 3.75 12.09
N LYS A 74 -8.92 4.46 12.13
CA LYS A 74 -7.76 4.25 11.25
C LYS A 74 -7.07 2.93 11.57
N ASP A 75 -6.96 2.58 12.84
CA ASP A 75 -6.39 1.30 13.26
C ASP A 75 -7.16 0.11 12.68
N GLY A 76 -8.48 0.22 12.54
CA GLY A 76 -9.33 -0.82 11.95
C GLY A 76 -8.95 -1.12 10.50
N VAL A 77 -8.82 -0.07 9.68
CA VAL A 77 -8.45 -0.24 8.26
C VAL A 77 -6.99 -0.69 8.10
N LEU A 78 -6.07 -0.23 8.96
CA LEU A 78 -4.68 -0.68 8.95
C LEU A 78 -4.56 -2.17 9.29
N GLY A 79 -5.33 -2.66 10.28
CA GLY A 79 -5.40 -4.08 10.61
C GLY A 79 -5.87 -4.93 9.42
N VAL A 80 -6.84 -4.44 8.64
CA VAL A 80 -7.33 -5.13 7.44
C VAL A 80 -6.28 -5.15 6.33
N ILE A 81 -5.58 -4.03 6.10
CA ILE A 81 -4.48 -3.98 5.12
C ILE A 81 -3.38 -4.98 5.48
N GLU A 82 -3.05 -5.12 6.76
CA GLU A 82 -2.07 -6.12 7.20
C GLU A 82 -2.59 -7.54 7.02
N SER A 83 -3.86 -7.80 7.34
CA SER A 83 -4.50 -9.10 7.07
C SER A 83 -4.46 -9.47 5.58
N ILE A 84 -4.62 -8.50 4.67
CA ILE A 84 -4.48 -8.72 3.22
C ILE A 84 -3.04 -9.07 2.85
N ARG A 85 -2.05 -8.41 3.44
CA ARG A 85 -0.63 -8.73 3.19
C ARG A 85 -0.27 -10.14 3.62
N GLU A 86 -0.78 -10.57 4.77
CA GLU A 86 -0.52 -11.89 5.33
C GLU A 86 -1.25 -13.01 4.60
N ASN A 87 -2.53 -12.79 4.23
CA ASN A 87 -3.42 -13.86 3.79
C ASN A 87 -3.86 -13.73 2.33
N GLY A 88 -3.80 -12.54 1.74
CA GLY A 88 -4.29 -12.27 0.38
C GLY A 88 -3.44 -12.89 -0.73
N GLY A 89 -2.32 -13.52 -0.39
CA GLY A 89 -1.53 -14.31 -1.33
C GLY A 89 -2.11 -15.69 -1.62
N GLU A 90 -3.05 -16.17 -0.81
CA GLU A 90 -3.63 -17.51 -0.92
C GLU A 90 -4.97 -17.46 -1.68
N GLU A 91 -5.13 -18.29 -2.71
CA GLU A 91 -6.34 -18.28 -3.55
C GLU A 91 -7.57 -18.80 -2.80
N GLU A 92 -7.37 -19.60 -1.75
CA GLU A 92 -8.41 -20.13 -0.88
C GLU A 92 -9.13 -19.04 -0.09
N GLY A 93 -8.51 -17.86 0.08
CA GLY A 93 -9.12 -16.70 0.72
C GLY A 93 -10.16 -15.99 -0.16
N TYR A 94 -10.34 -16.39 -1.42
CA TYR A 94 -11.19 -15.68 -2.36
C TYR A 94 -12.55 -16.36 -2.58
N GLU A 95 -13.64 -15.62 -2.33
CA GLU A 95 -15.01 -16.05 -2.59
C GLU A 95 -15.55 -15.45 -3.90
N LEU A 96 -15.70 -16.28 -4.92
CA LEU A 96 -16.27 -15.88 -6.21
C LEU A 96 -17.81 -15.86 -6.18
N ARG A 97 -18.41 -14.75 -6.59
CA ARG A 97 -19.86 -14.48 -6.48
C ARG A 97 -20.49 -13.91 -7.76
N PRO A 98 -21.75 -14.25 -8.08
CA PRO A 98 -22.52 -13.53 -9.09
C PRO A 98 -23.04 -12.20 -8.49
N ALA A 99 -22.91 -11.10 -9.24
CA ALA A 99 -23.36 -9.74 -8.90
C ALA A 99 -24.89 -9.64 -8.77
N SER A 100 -25.63 -10.44 -9.55
CA SER A 100 -27.05 -10.68 -9.32
C SER A 100 -27.25 -12.14 -8.89
N SER A 101 -27.26 -12.34 -7.58
CA SER A 101 -27.64 -13.63 -6.99
C SER A 101 -29.17 -13.75 -6.94
N ASN A 102 -29.75 -14.67 -7.71
CA ASN A 102 -31.18 -15.00 -7.65
C ASN A 102 -31.41 -16.23 -6.70
N PRO A 103 -32.31 -16.16 -5.70
CA PRO A 103 -32.56 -17.25 -4.76
C PRO A 103 -33.15 -18.54 -5.36
N ASP A 104 -33.65 -18.49 -6.60
CA ASP A 104 -34.36 -19.60 -7.27
C ASP A 104 -33.45 -20.54 -8.10
N GLY A 105 -32.13 -20.35 -8.03
CA GLY A 105 -31.14 -21.26 -8.61
C GLY A 105 -30.90 -21.10 -10.12
N ARG A 106 -31.39 -20.02 -10.74
CA ARG A 106 -30.97 -19.62 -12.10
C ARG A 106 -30.00 -18.45 -11.97
N TYR A 107 -28.70 -18.73 -12.09
CA TYR A 107 -27.67 -17.70 -12.09
C TYR A 107 -27.82 -16.82 -13.33
N ASP A 108 -28.09 -15.53 -13.15
CA ASP A 108 -28.01 -14.55 -14.23
C ASP A 108 -27.32 -13.33 -13.64
N GLY A 109 -26.09 -13.02 -14.06
CA GLY A 109 -25.30 -11.89 -13.56
C GLY A 109 -23.81 -11.92 -13.87
N ASP A 110 -23.25 -10.72 -14.08
CA ASP A 110 -21.82 -10.39 -14.05
C ASP A 110 -21.20 -10.85 -12.70
N TRP A 111 -19.89 -11.09 -12.63
CA TRP A 111 -19.20 -11.78 -11.53
C TRP A 111 -18.29 -10.86 -10.74
N TYR A 112 -18.18 -11.04 -9.43
CA TYR A 112 -17.18 -10.36 -8.60
C TYR A 112 -16.59 -11.37 -7.60
N PHE A 113 -15.55 -10.98 -6.88
CA PHE A 113 -15.02 -11.79 -5.80
C PHE A 113 -14.76 -10.96 -4.55
N ASN A 114 -14.84 -11.61 -3.39
CA ASN A 114 -14.39 -11.07 -2.13
C ASN A 114 -13.08 -11.75 -1.74
N LEU A 115 -12.11 -11.00 -1.22
CA LEU A 115 -11.04 -11.55 -0.41
C LEU A 115 -11.53 -11.60 1.04
N VAL A 116 -11.42 -12.75 1.69
CA VAL A 116 -12.01 -13.06 2.99
C VAL A 116 -10.93 -13.65 3.90
N ALA A 117 -10.86 -13.16 5.14
CA ALA A 117 -9.98 -13.69 6.16
C ALA A 117 -10.51 -15.03 6.71
N ALA A 118 -9.64 -15.77 7.43
CA ALA A 118 -10.01 -17.07 8.01
C ALA A 118 -11.19 -16.99 9.02
N ASN A 119 -11.43 -15.83 9.61
CA ASN A 119 -12.57 -15.56 10.51
C ASN A 119 -13.88 -15.26 9.76
N GLY A 120 -13.87 -15.22 8.42
CA GLY A 120 -15.02 -14.89 7.57
C GLY A 120 -15.21 -13.38 7.30
N GLU A 121 -14.32 -12.53 7.79
CA GLU A 121 -14.35 -11.09 7.52
C GLU A 121 -13.99 -10.81 6.05
N VAL A 122 -14.82 -10.01 5.37
CA VAL A 122 -14.50 -9.54 4.02
C VAL A 122 -13.40 -8.49 4.15
N LEU A 123 -12.22 -8.84 3.68
CA LEU A 123 -11.10 -7.92 3.65
C LEU A 123 -11.34 -6.89 2.55
N GLY A 124 -11.70 -7.32 1.34
CA GLY A 124 -12.00 -6.41 0.23
C GLY A 124 -12.80 -7.07 -0.90
N THR A 125 -13.41 -6.24 -1.75
CA THR A 125 -14.31 -6.65 -2.84
C THR A 125 -13.78 -6.16 -4.18
N SER A 126 -13.86 -7.01 -5.21
CA SER A 126 -13.45 -6.66 -6.57
C SER A 126 -14.50 -5.79 -7.28
N GLU A 127 -14.13 -5.25 -8.43
CA GLU A 127 -15.13 -4.77 -9.39
C GLU A 127 -15.98 -5.93 -9.95
N ILE A 128 -17.04 -5.58 -10.67
CA ILE A 128 -17.90 -6.51 -11.37
C ILE A 128 -17.29 -6.80 -12.77
N TYR A 129 -17.02 -8.07 -13.03
CA TYR A 129 -16.51 -8.62 -14.29
C TYR A 129 -17.63 -9.22 -15.14
N SER A 130 -17.49 -9.16 -16.46
CA SER A 130 -18.49 -9.71 -17.39
C SER A 130 -18.57 -11.25 -17.42
N SER A 131 -17.61 -11.95 -16.82
CA SER A 131 -17.60 -13.41 -16.82
C SER A 131 -16.91 -14.00 -15.59
N LYS A 132 -17.28 -15.25 -15.27
CA LYS A 132 -16.67 -16.03 -14.19
C LYS A 132 -15.16 -16.17 -14.37
N GLY A 133 -14.72 -16.49 -15.59
CA GLY A 133 -13.30 -16.66 -15.89
C GLY A 133 -12.51 -15.36 -15.73
N SER A 134 -13.10 -14.23 -16.12
CA SER A 134 -12.49 -12.91 -15.92
C SER A 134 -12.30 -12.57 -14.44
N ALA A 135 -13.30 -12.87 -13.60
CA ALA A 135 -13.19 -12.68 -12.16
C ALA A 135 -12.12 -13.59 -11.53
N GLN A 136 -11.99 -14.84 -11.98
CA GLN A 136 -10.92 -15.75 -11.52
C GLN A 136 -9.52 -15.23 -11.87
N THR A 137 -9.33 -14.73 -13.09
CA THR A 137 -8.08 -14.05 -13.46
C THR A 137 -7.83 -12.77 -12.64
N GLY A 138 -8.89 -12.08 -12.25
CA GLY A 138 -8.85 -10.98 -11.29
C GLY A 138 -8.34 -11.42 -9.92
N MET A 139 -8.84 -12.52 -9.37
CA MET A 139 -8.39 -13.12 -8.10
C MET A 139 -6.89 -13.43 -8.16
N GLU A 140 -6.44 -14.17 -9.19
CA GLU A 140 -5.02 -14.50 -9.39
C GLU A 140 -4.16 -13.23 -9.53
N THR A 141 -4.72 -12.18 -10.14
CA THR A 141 -4.02 -10.89 -10.28
C THR A 141 -3.83 -10.20 -8.94
N VAL A 142 -4.87 -10.12 -8.10
CA VAL A 142 -4.76 -9.55 -6.74
C VAL A 142 -3.76 -10.37 -5.93
N ALA A 143 -3.90 -11.70 -5.90
CA ALA A 143 -2.99 -12.59 -5.18
C ALA A 143 -1.54 -12.43 -5.64
N GLY A 144 -1.30 -12.29 -6.94
CA GLY A 144 0.02 -12.01 -7.50
C GLY A 144 0.62 -10.69 -7.02
N TYR A 145 -0.16 -9.63 -6.92
CA TYR A 145 0.30 -8.34 -6.36
C TYR A 145 0.54 -8.41 -4.85
N VAL A 146 -0.23 -9.21 -4.12
CA VAL A 146 0.00 -9.45 -2.69
C VAL A 146 1.31 -10.19 -2.46
N ARG A 147 1.54 -11.30 -3.17
CA ARG A 147 2.80 -12.07 -3.13
C ARG A 147 4.01 -11.24 -3.57
N GLY A 148 3.78 -10.20 -4.38
CA GLY A 148 4.79 -9.21 -4.79
C GLY A 148 5.17 -8.19 -3.71
N GLY A 149 4.44 -8.17 -2.58
CA GLY A 149 4.63 -7.23 -1.47
C GLY A 149 3.84 -5.94 -1.65
N LEU A 150 2.60 -5.89 -1.16
CA LEU A 150 1.79 -4.66 -1.19
C LEU A 150 2.46 -3.53 -0.43
N LYS A 151 2.73 -2.44 -1.14
CA LYS A 151 3.22 -1.20 -0.54
C LYS A 151 2.02 -0.35 -0.17
N LEU A 152 1.93 0.05 1.09
CA LEU A 152 1.02 1.12 1.46
C LEU A 152 1.59 2.39 0.82
N ASP A 153 0.79 3.09 0.02
CA ASP A 153 1.17 4.40 -0.51
C ASP A 153 1.57 5.28 0.67
N ASP A 154 2.62 6.07 0.47
CA ASP A 154 3.23 6.86 1.53
C ASP A 154 2.17 7.80 2.12
N TRP A 155 1.63 7.39 3.26
CA TRP A 155 0.46 8.00 3.89
C TRP A 155 0.71 9.48 4.16
N THR A 156 1.96 9.86 4.42
CA THR A 156 2.29 11.24 4.67
C THR A 156 2.06 12.09 3.43
N ASP A 157 2.40 11.61 2.23
CA ASP A 157 2.30 12.40 0.99
C ASP A 157 0.83 12.77 0.69
N GLN A 158 -0.12 11.95 1.12
CA GLN A 158 -1.56 12.21 0.99
C GLN A 158 -2.10 13.20 2.03
N CYS A 159 -1.37 13.44 3.10
CA CYS A 159 -1.75 14.32 4.21
C CYS A 159 -0.86 15.58 4.26
N GLY A 160 -0.17 15.88 3.16
CA GLY A 160 0.74 17.01 2.99
C GLY A 160 2.12 16.83 3.63
N PHE A 161 2.36 15.76 4.39
CA PHE A 161 3.64 15.49 5.01
C PHE A 161 4.54 14.63 4.11
N GLU A 162 5.84 14.74 4.21
CA GLU A 162 6.78 13.84 3.53
C GLU A 162 7.81 13.43 4.57
N ILE A 163 7.92 12.13 4.85
CA ILE A 163 9.00 11.57 5.67
C ILE A 163 10.18 11.21 4.76
N PHE A 164 11.39 11.59 5.14
CA PHE A 164 12.59 11.31 4.37
C PHE A 164 13.83 11.11 5.27
N GLU A 165 14.79 10.31 4.80
CA GLU A 165 16.09 10.16 5.47
C GLU A 165 16.98 11.37 5.13
N GLY A 166 17.46 12.06 6.16
CA GLY A 166 18.40 13.16 6.05
C GLY A 166 19.83 12.69 5.74
N ALA A 167 20.71 13.62 5.37
CA ALA A 167 22.13 13.29 5.13
C ALA A 167 22.87 12.79 6.39
N ASP A 168 22.27 13.00 7.55
CA ASP A 168 22.72 12.52 8.87
C ASP A 168 22.19 11.11 9.21
N GLY A 169 21.40 10.49 8.34
CA GLY A 169 20.77 9.18 8.55
C GLY A 169 19.59 9.22 9.52
N GLN A 170 19.15 10.42 9.94
CA GLN A 170 17.94 10.58 10.74
C GLN A 170 16.72 10.66 9.83
N MET A 171 15.56 10.23 10.34
CA MET A 171 14.27 10.38 9.69
C MET A 171 13.71 11.76 10.00
N TRP A 172 13.53 12.57 8.98
CA TRP A 172 12.93 13.90 9.06
C TRP A 172 11.53 13.84 8.46
N PHE A 173 10.72 14.84 8.76
CA PHE A 173 9.52 15.09 7.99
C PHE A 173 9.39 16.57 7.61
N ARG A 174 8.61 16.84 6.56
CA ARG A 174 8.22 18.21 6.18
C ARG A 174 6.77 18.26 5.73
N LEU A 175 6.10 19.38 5.99
CA LEU A 175 4.79 19.68 5.45
C LEU A 175 4.94 20.49 4.16
N ARG A 176 4.14 20.15 3.16
CA ARG A 176 4.10 20.80 1.85
C ARG A 176 2.70 21.26 1.51
N ALA A 177 2.61 22.42 0.88
CA ALA A 177 1.40 22.81 0.16
C ALA A 177 1.21 21.95 -1.10
N SER A 178 -0.01 21.97 -1.64
CA SER A 178 -0.38 21.23 -2.87
C SER A 178 0.44 21.62 -4.10
N ASN A 179 1.03 22.82 -4.12
CA ASN A 179 1.95 23.29 -5.17
C ASN A 179 3.41 22.79 -4.97
N GLY A 180 3.67 22.02 -3.91
CA GLY A 180 4.99 21.48 -3.55
C GLY A 180 5.87 22.40 -2.69
N GLU A 181 5.41 23.61 -2.37
CA GLU A 181 6.08 24.54 -1.46
C GLU A 181 6.26 23.90 -0.08
N LYS A 182 7.44 24.07 0.54
CA LYS A 182 7.72 23.56 1.87
C LYS A 182 7.26 24.60 2.89
N LEU A 183 6.39 24.21 3.79
CA LEU A 183 5.80 25.11 4.77
C LEU A 183 6.44 24.93 6.16
N LEU A 184 6.69 23.69 6.54
CA LEU A 184 7.15 23.33 7.88
C LEU A 184 8.10 22.14 7.79
N ARG A 185 9.10 22.09 8.67
CA ARG A 185 9.96 20.93 8.84
C ARG A 185 10.02 20.54 10.31
N GLY A 186 9.86 19.25 10.58
CA GLY A 186 10.07 18.69 11.92
C GLY A 186 11.54 18.57 12.30
N GLU A 187 11.77 18.03 13.49
CA GLU A 187 13.10 17.60 13.92
C GLU A 187 13.53 16.27 13.24
N GLY A 188 14.77 15.86 13.49
CA GLY A 188 15.30 14.57 13.06
C GLY A 188 15.08 13.49 14.10
N TYR A 189 14.59 12.33 13.67
CA TYR A 189 14.26 11.17 14.50
C TYR A 189 15.16 9.99 14.16
N VAL A 190 15.38 9.09 15.13
CA VAL A 190 16.18 7.88 14.88
C VAL A 190 15.42 6.85 14.02
N THR A 191 14.08 6.90 14.02
CA THR A 191 13.24 5.92 13.33
C THR A 191 12.06 6.60 12.61
N GLU A 192 11.53 5.94 11.59
CA GLU A 192 10.35 6.42 10.86
C GLU A 192 9.12 6.49 11.78
N ALA A 193 9.00 5.56 12.73
CA ALA A 193 7.93 5.58 13.73
C ALA A 193 7.99 6.85 14.60
N GLY A 194 9.19 7.24 15.05
CA GLY A 194 9.36 8.49 15.79
C GLY A 194 9.02 9.74 14.96
N ALA A 195 9.35 9.74 13.66
CA ALA A 195 8.95 10.82 12.77
C ALA A 195 7.42 10.91 12.62
N LYS A 196 6.71 9.77 12.61
CA LYS A 196 5.24 9.73 12.59
C LYS A 196 4.64 10.28 13.87
N GLU A 197 5.17 9.92 15.04
CA GLU A 197 4.75 10.49 16.32
C GLU A 197 4.92 12.03 16.33
N GLY A 198 6.04 12.54 15.79
CA GLY A 198 6.25 13.99 15.66
C GLY A 198 5.26 14.68 14.71
N ILE A 199 4.80 14.00 13.66
CA ILE A 199 3.71 14.50 12.79
C ILE A 199 2.39 14.53 13.55
N ASP A 200 2.08 13.48 14.33
CA ASP A 200 0.87 13.41 15.15
C ASP A 200 0.81 14.58 16.14
N ASP A 201 1.93 14.95 16.76
CA ASP A 201 2.02 16.13 17.63
C ASP A 201 1.73 17.43 16.86
N ILE A 202 2.30 17.61 15.67
CA ILE A 202 2.01 18.78 14.83
C ILE A 202 0.53 18.82 14.44
N VAL A 203 -0.08 17.69 14.12
CA VAL A 203 -1.49 17.68 13.74
C VAL A 203 -2.38 17.99 14.94
N THR A 204 -2.01 17.47 16.11
CA THR A 204 -2.73 17.71 17.36
C THR A 204 -2.72 19.20 17.73
N TRP A 205 -1.56 19.86 17.65
CA TRP A 205 -1.39 21.21 18.17
C TRP A 205 -1.38 22.29 17.07
N GLY A 206 -0.85 21.99 15.90
CA GLY A 206 -0.68 22.91 14.78
C GLY A 206 -1.98 23.38 14.11
N TYR A 207 -3.14 22.88 14.53
CA TYR A 207 -4.42 23.49 14.17
C TYR A 207 -4.66 24.82 14.91
N TYR A 208 -4.25 24.93 16.18
CA TYR A 208 -4.59 26.08 17.01
C TYR A 208 -3.53 27.18 16.91
N ASP A 209 -4.00 28.40 16.66
CA ASP A 209 -3.18 29.61 16.56
C ASP A 209 -2.27 29.84 17.79
N GLU A 210 -2.74 29.47 18.99
CA GLU A 210 -2.00 29.64 20.25
C GLU A 210 -0.69 28.85 20.35
N TYR A 211 -0.51 27.85 19.47
CA TYR A 211 0.70 27.01 19.42
C TYR A 211 1.70 27.49 18.36
N TYR A 212 1.45 28.62 17.70
CA TYR A 212 2.39 29.23 16.77
C TYR A 212 3.22 30.32 17.47
N GLU A 213 4.52 30.32 17.20
CA GLU A 213 5.43 31.37 17.62
C GLU A 213 6.10 31.99 16.40
N LEU A 214 5.68 33.20 16.03
CA LEU A 214 6.31 34.00 14.98
C LEU A 214 7.60 34.65 15.51
N ASN A 215 8.68 34.48 14.77
CA ASN A 215 10.02 34.91 15.11
C ASN A 215 10.67 35.69 13.95
N GLN A 216 11.69 36.49 14.28
CA GLN A 216 12.54 37.15 13.31
C GLN A 216 13.99 36.72 13.50
N SER A 217 14.65 36.31 12.42
CA SER A 217 16.07 35.93 12.39
C SER A 217 16.98 37.16 12.48
N GLN A 218 18.28 36.94 12.66
CA GLN A 218 19.29 38.02 12.68
C GLN A 218 19.40 38.76 11.34
N ASP A 219 19.04 38.10 10.24
CA ASP A 219 19.04 38.64 8.88
C ASP A 219 17.70 39.31 8.53
N GLU A 220 16.91 39.68 9.55
CA GLU A 220 15.60 40.34 9.46
C GLU A 220 14.52 39.52 8.72
N GLN A 221 14.78 38.26 8.39
CA GLN A 221 13.80 37.33 7.82
C GLN A 221 12.87 36.76 8.90
N TRP A 222 11.60 36.58 8.57
CA TRP A 222 10.55 36.04 9.44
C TRP A 222 10.45 34.53 9.32
N TYR A 223 10.12 33.84 10.41
CA TYR A 223 9.81 32.41 10.41
C TYR A 223 8.90 32.11 11.58
N PHE A 224 8.29 30.93 11.62
CA PHE A 224 7.47 30.52 12.75
C PHE A 224 7.84 29.12 13.23
N ASN A 225 7.58 28.88 14.51
CA ASN A 225 7.61 27.56 15.12
C ASN A 225 6.17 27.11 15.42
N VAL A 226 5.87 25.83 15.20
CA VAL A 226 4.73 25.16 15.80
C VAL A 226 5.21 24.48 17.08
N LYS A 227 4.47 24.65 18.18
CA LYS A 227 4.86 24.17 19.50
C LYS A 227 3.81 23.27 20.14
N ALA A 228 4.25 22.42 21.06
CA ALA A 228 3.35 21.72 21.97
C ALA A 228 3.02 22.59 23.22
N PRO A 229 1.99 22.22 24.02
CA PRO A 229 1.64 22.92 25.26
C PRO A 229 2.79 23.06 26.27
N ASN A 230 3.73 22.11 26.24
CA ASN A 230 4.96 22.12 27.05
C ASN A 230 6.06 23.09 26.53
N GLN A 231 5.78 23.87 25.47
CA GLN A 231 6.69 24.79 24.77
C GLN A 231 7.79 24.14 23.92
N GLU A 232 7.74 22.82 23.74
CA GLU A 232 8.61 22.11 22.80
C GLU A 232 8.32 22.55 21.36
N VAL A 233 9.37 22.72 20.55
CA VAL A 233 9.23 23.05 19.14
C VAL A 233 9.03 21.75 18.37
N LEU A 234 7.87 21.61 17.74
CA LEU A 234 7.50 20.43 16.95
C LEU A 234 7.95 20.56 15.50
N GLY A 235 7.93 21.79 14.98
CA GLY A 235 8.41 22.10 13.65
C GLY A 235 8.71 23.58 13.46
N THR A 236 9.59 23.87 12.50
CA THR A 236 10.02 25.22 12.15
C THR A 236 9.82 25.45 10.65
N SER A 237 9.31 26.62 10.29
CA SER A 237 9.09 26.99 8.89
C SER A 237 10.39 27.30 8.15
N GLU A 238 10.30 27.48 6.82
CA GLU A 238 11.33 28.23 6.12
C GLU A 238 11.28 29.72 6.53
N THR A 239 12.29 30.49 6.12
CA THR A 239 12.34 31.93 6.37
C THR A 239 11.68 32.71 5.24
N TYR A 240 11.00 33.80 5.57
CA TYR A 240 10.26 34.68 4.69
C TYR A 240 10.77 36.12 4.78
N GLU A 241 10.77 36.85 3.67
CA GLU A 241 11.22 38.26 3.65
C GLU A 241 10.25 39.21 4.36
N ALA A 242 8.97 38.84 4.43
CA ALA A 242 7.90 39.68 4.99
C ALA A 242 7.09 38.90 6.03
N VAL A 243 6.65 39.61 7.08
CA VAL A 243 5.80 39.05 8.13
C VAL A 243 4.50 38.48 7.58
N ASP A 244 3.82 39.21 6.69
CA ASP A 244 2.59 38.76 6.02
C ASP A 244 2.77 37.43 5.27
N SER A 245 3.98 37.16 4.74
CA SER A 245 4.28 35.89 4.07
C SER A 245 4.43 34.74 5.06
N ALA A 246 5.05 34.98 6.21
CA ALA A 246 5.13 34.00 7.29
C ALA A 246 3.73 33.70 7.85
N GLU A 247 2.91 34.72 8.09
CA GLU A 247 1.52 34.56 8.54
C GLU A 247 0.66 33.83 7.51
N HIS A 248 0.83 34.11 6.21
CA HIS A 248 0.15 33.37 5.16
C HIS A 248 0.53 31.88 5.17
N ALA A 249 1.82 31.58 5.34
CA ALA A 249 2.29 30.21 5.45
C ALA A 249 1.76 29.51 6.71
N MET A 250 1.64 30.21 7.85
CA MET A 250 0.97 29.67 9.05
C MET A 250 -0.47 29.27 8.73
N GLY A 251 -1.22 30.13 8.04
CA GLY A 251 -2.58 29.83 7.60
C GLY A 251 -2.65 28.60 6.68
N LEU A 252 -1.71 28.44 5.76
CA LEU A 252 -1.63 27.23 4.91
C LEU A 252 -1.34 25.97 5.73
N VAL A 253 -0.45 26.05 6.73
CA VAL A 253 -0.20 24.92 7.65
C VAL A 253 -1.49 24.55 8.39
N GLN A 254 -2.22 25.53 8.93
CA GLN A 254 -3.49 25.30 9.62
C GLN A 254 -4.57 24.73 8.70
N ASP A 255 -4.69 25.23 7.47
CA ASP A 255 -5.64 24.74 6.48
C ASP A 255 -5.35 23.29 6.11
N ILE A 256 -4.08 22.94 5.88
CA ILE A 256 -3.65 21.57 5.57
C ILE A 256 -3.90 20.68 6.79
N ILE A 257 -3.45 21.08 8.00
CA ILE A 257 -3.69 20.30 9.21
C ILE A 257 -5.19 20.12 9.47
N GLY A 258 -6.02 21.14 9.25
CA GLY A 258 -7.47 21.04 9.40
C GLY A 258 -8.12 20.16 8.33
N GLU A 259 -7.68 20.27 7.08
CA GLU A 259 -8.14 19.41 5.98
C GLU A 259 -7.76 17.95 6.22
N TYR A 260 -6.59 17.69 6.81
CA TYR A 260 -6.02 16.36 7.04
C TYR A 260 -6.00 15.96 8.52
N GLN A 261 -6.76 16.61 9.40
CA GLN A 261 -6.80 16.25 10.83
C GLN A 261 -7.20 14.78 11.01
N TRP A 262 -8.03 14.32 10.08
CA TRP A 262 -8.45 12.94 9.94
C TRP A 262 -7.38 11.94 9.59
N CYS A 263 -6.23 12.37 9.08
CA CYS A 263 -5.11 11.49 8.81
C CYS A 263 -4.41 11.00 10.09
N PHE A 264 -4.73 11.55 11.26
CA PHE A 264 -3.89 11.35 12.45
C PHE A 264 -4.68 11.16 13.74
N THR A 265 -5.97 11.53 13.80
CA THR A 265 -6.80 11.30 14.99
C THR A 265 -7.68 10.06 14.83
N ASP A 266 -7.52 9.07 15.71
CA ASP A 266 -8.46 7.94 15.87
C ASP A 266 -9.74 8.30 16.66
N GLU A 267 -9.81 9.50 17.23
CA GLU A 267 -10.94 9.95 18.04
C GLU A 267 -11.47 11.32 17.57
N LEU A 268 -12.79 11.38 17.31
CA LEU A 268 -13.61 12.58 17.44
C LEU A 268 -14.47 12.46 18.70
#